data_AF-Q6TMP7-F1
#
_entry.id   AF-Q6TMP7-F1
#
_cell.length_a   1.000
_cell.length_b   1.000
_cell.length_c   1.000
_cell.angle_alpha   90.00
_cell.angle_beta   90.00
_cell.angle_gamma   90.00
#
_symmetry.space_group_name_H-M   'P 1'
#
loop_
_entity.id
_entity.type
_entity.pdbx_description
1 polymer ?
#
loop_
_entity_poly.entity_id
_entity_poly.type
_entity_poly.pdbx_seq_one_letter_code
_entity_poly.pdbx_strand_id
1 'polypeptide(L)'
;MGAARRIVNADTGEPIPYAPYAFVGKHTQVDKTRVEAITESCSFTPSQKFLVLWWIGVSPEGMEPLRATGADIGRRVGMTADAVGKINRKLVKHRILVIRGRIGNYKLYRISPYISFHGTGIEQREAVKTCNPPDIPGFDDSTPARWEAQ
;
A
#
# COMPACT_ATOMS: atom_id res chain seq x y z
N MET A 1 -2.14 -29.81 -2.04
CA MET A 1 -1.82 -29.08 -0.78
C MET A 1 -0.48 -29.58 -0.28
N GLY A 2 0.61 -28.82 -0.48
CA GLY A 2 1.95 -29.23 -0.07
C GLY A 2 2.08 -29.20 1.46
N ALA A 3 2.65 -30.24 2.04
CA ALA A 3 2.89 -30.33 3.48
C ALA A 3 3.81 -29.17 3.92
N ALA A 4 3.31 -28.29 4.78
CA ALA A 4 4.12 -27.23 5.38
C ALA A 4 5.25 -27.87 6.20
N ARG A 5 6.52 -27.58 5.85
CA ARG A 5 7.67 -27.96 6.67
C ARG A 5 7.53 -27.28 8.04
N ARG A 6 7.35 -28.08 9.10
CA ARG A 6 7.26 -27.57 10.47
C ARG A 6 8.64 -27.15 10.95
N ILE A 7 8.75 -25.95 11.52
CA ILE A 7 9.97 -25.47 12.18
C ILE A 7 10.12 -26.24 13.49
N VAL A 8 11.30 -26.80 13.72
CA VAL A 8 11.65 -27.54 14.94
C VAL A 8 12.75 -26.81 15.70
N ASN A 9 12.74 -26.94 17.03
CA ASN A 9 13.84 -26.50 17.88
C ASN A 9 15.07 -27.39 17.56
N ALA A 10 16.22 -26.77 17.30
CA ALA A 10 17.43 -27.50 16.92
C ALA A 10 18.02 -28.37 18.05
N ASP A 11 17.81 -27.96 19.30
CA ASP A 11 18.38 -28.61 20.48
C ASP A 11 17.48 -29.73 21.03
N THR A 12 16.16 -29.56 20.92
CA THR A 12 15.18 -30.52 21.47
C THR A 12 14.48 -31.37 20.41
N GLY A 13 14.58 -30.99 19.13
CA GLY A 13 13.85 -31.62 18.02
C GLY A 13 12.34 -31.41 18.06
N GLU A 14 11.83 -30.70 19.08
CA GLU A 14 10.40 -30.50 19.26
C GLU A 14 9.86 -29.46 18.25
N PRO A 15 8.65 -29.67 17.69
CA PRO A 15 8.00 -28.66 16.88
C PRO A 15 7.81 -27.37 17.68
N ILE A 16 8.30 -26.25 17.17
CA ILE A 16 8.04 -24.96 17.79
C ILE A 16 6.55 -24.67 17.64
N PRO A 17 5.81 -24.35 18.72
CA PRO A 17 4.44 -23.89 18.61
C PRO A 17 4.39 -22.64 17.73
N TYR A 18 3.97 -22.79 16.49
CA TYR A 18 3.64 -21.67 15.63
C TYR A 18 2.14 -21.44 15.78
N ALA A 19 1.76 -20.19 16.05
CA ALA A 19 0.36 -19.82 15.86
C ALA A 19 0.01 -20.20 14.42
N PRO A 20 -1.11 -20.91 14.15
CA PRO A 20 -1.52 -21.17 12.78
C PRO A 20 -1.64 -19.81 12.11
N TYR A 21 -0.69 -19.49 11.24
CA TYR A 21 -0.67 -18.22 10.52
C TYR A 21 -1.77 -18.30 9.46
N ALA A 22 -3.00 -18.18 9.94
CA ALA A 22 -4.17 -17.99 9.13
C ALA A 22 -4.24 -16.48 8.91
N PHE A 23 -3.92 -16.06 7.70
CA PHE A 23 -4.43 -14.82 7.17
C PHE A 23 -5.97 -14.84 7.30
N VAL A 24 -6.51 -14.30 8.40
CA VAL A 24 -7.96 -14.14 8.58
C VAL A 24 -8.35 -12.80 7.97
N GLY A 25 -9.05 -12.85 6.83
CA GLY A 25 -9.61 -11.68 6.17
C GLY A 25 -8.85 -11.20 4.93
N LYS A 26 -8.98 -9.92 4.62
CA LYS A 26 -8.35 -9.28 3.45
C LYS A 26 -6.93 -8.86 3.80
N HIS A 27 -5.96 -9.29 3.00
CA HIS A 27 -4.55 -8.96 3.18
C HIS A 27 -3.97 -8.34 1.92
N THR A 28 -3.00 -7.45 2.09
CA THR A 28 -2.33 -6.76 1.00
C THR A 28 -0.83 -6.90 1.14
N GLN A 29 -0.14 -7.01 0.02
CA GLN A 29 1.31 -6.88 -0.01
C GLN A 29 1.66 -5.39 0.08
N VAL A 30 2.69 -5.05 0.85
CA VAL A 30 3.15 -3.67 1.05
C VAL A 30 4.65 -3.61 0.86
N ASP A 31 5.10 -2.66 0.05
CA ASP A 31 6.52 -2.33 -0.09
C ASP A 31 6.97 -1.52 1.12
N LYS A 32 7.69 -2.18 2.03
CA LYS A 32 8.14 -1.56 3.27
C LYS A 32 9.15 -0.45 3.03
N THR A 33 10.02 -0.57 2.04
CA THR A 33 11.06 0.43 1.75
C THR A 33 10.43 1.72 1.24
N ARG A 34 9.42 1.63 0.36
CA ARG A 34 8.67 2.81 -0.09
C ARG A 34 7.84 3.43 1.03
N VAL A 35 7.23 2.62 1.89
CA VAL A 35 6.49 3.14 3.06
C VAL A 35 7.44 3.86 4.02
N GLU A 36 8.58 3.26 4.35
CA GLU A 36 9.63 3.84 5.19
C GLU A 36 10.08 5.19 4.64
N ALA A 37 10.46 5.25 3.35
CA ALA A 37 10.86 6.49 2.70
C ALA A 37 9.77 7.59 2.75
N ILE A 38 8.49 7.23 2.57
CA ILE A 38 7.38 8.18 2.72
C ILE A 38 7.27 8.66 4.18
N THR A 39 7.40 7.76 5.15
CA THR A 39 7.23 8.07 6.57
C THR A 39 8.39 8.86 7.16
N GLU A 40 9.60 8.71 6.64
CA GLU A 40 10.78 9.44 7.08
C GLU A 40 10.93 10.79 6.37
N SER A 41 10.41 10.91 5.14
CA SER A 41 10.53 12.15 4.37
C SER A 41 9.92 13.36 5.08
N CYS A 42 10.69 14.45 5.15
CA CYS A 42 10.21 15.76 5.61
C CYS A 42 9.26 16.44 4.60
N SER A 43 9.16 15.91 3.38
CA SER A 43 8.27 16.45 2.35
C SER A 43 6.79 16.16 2.63
N PHE A 44 6.48 15.21 3.51
CA PHE A 44 5.12 14.85 3.89
C PHE A 44 4.83 15.25 5.34
N THR A 45 3.67 15.85 5.57
CA THR A 45 3.19 16.16 6.93
C THR A 45 2.70 14.89 7.64
N PRO A 46 2.59 14.88 8.97
CA PRO A 46 2.03 13.73 9.70
C PRO A 46 0.66 13.28 9.19
N SER A 47 -0.25 14.21 8.86
CA SER A 47 -1.57 13.88 8.30
C SER A 47 -1.49 13.24 6.90
N GLN A 48 -0.49 13.63 6.09
CA GLN A 48 -0.26 13.03 4.77
C GLN A 48 0.25 11.59 4.93
N LYS A 49 1.21 11.37 5.85
CA LYS A 49 1.73 10.04 6.19
C LYS A 49 0.63 9.13 6.75
N PHE A 50 -0.20 9.67 7.64
CA PHE A 50 -1.37 8.96 8.16
C PHE A 50 -2.34 8.56 7.04
N LEU A 51 -2.67 9.45 6.09
CA LEU A 51 -3.54 9.06 4.98
C LEU A 51 -2.91 8.01 4.06
N VAL A 52 -1.59 7.97 3.91
CA VAL A 52 -0.94 6.86 3.17
C VAL A 52 -1.21 5.53 3.86
N LEU A 53 -1.02 5.44 5.19
CA LEU A 53 -1.33 4.23 5.94
C LEU A 53 -2.82 3.86 5.84
N TRP A 54 -3.71 4.84 5.95
CA TRP A 54 -5.14 4.62 5.76
C TRP A 54 -5.45 4.07 4.37
N TRP A 55 -4.86 4.65 3.31
CA TRP A 55 -5.02 4.21 1.92
C TRP A 55 -4.51 2.77 1.69
N ILE A 56 -3.41 2.37 2.34
CA ILE A 56 -2.95 0.97 2.32
C ILE A 56 -4.02 0.03 2.88
N GLY A 57 -4.65 0.40 4.00
CA GLY A 57 -5.66 -0.43 4.66
C GLY A 57 -7.02 -0.50 3.95
N VAL A 58 -7.37 0.49 3.12
CA VAL A 58 -8.72 0.58 2.52
C VAL A 58 -8.75 0.43 1.00
N SER A 59 -7.60 0.38 0.33
CA SER A 59 -7.58 0.21 -1.13
C SER A 59 -8.20 -1.13 -1.53
N PRO A 60 -9.14 -1.16 -2.48
CA PRO A 60 -9.78 -2.40 -2.90
C PRO A 60 -8.82 -3.41 -3.55
N GLU A 61 -9.31 -4.63 -3.69
CA GLU A 61 -8.65 -5.71 -4.44
C GLU A 61 -8.48 -5.35 -5.93
N GLY A 62 -7.46 -5.94 -6.56
CA GLY A 62 -7.18 -5.73 -7.97
C GLY A 62 -6.76 -4.29 -8.23
N MET A 63 -7.35 -3.63 -9.24
CA MET A 63 -7.06 -2.22 -9.58
C MET A 63 -8.28 -1.29 -9.50
N GLU A 64 -9.33 -1.72 -8.80
CA GLU A 64 -10.51 -0.88 -8.58
C GLU A 64 -10.20 0.32 -7.67
N PRO A 65 -10.82 1.49 -7.91
CA PRO A 65 -10.74 2.60 -6.99
C PRO A 65 -11.60 2.36 -5.74
N LEU A 66 -11.23 3.00 -4.62
CA LEU A 66 -12.16 3.16 -3.50
C LEU A 66 -13.33 4.04 -3.95
N ARG A 67 -14.55 3.50 -3.83
CA ARG A 67 -15.81 4.22 -4.12
C ARG A 67 -16.23 5.07 -2.92
N ALA A 68 -15.44 6.09 -2.61
CA ALA A 68 -15.70 7.04 -1.52
C ALA A 68 -15.36 8.47 -1.95
N THR A 69 -16.22 9.43 -1.63
CA THR A 69 -15.96 10.85 -1.86
C THR A 69 -14.99 11.41 -0.82
N GLY A 70 -14.43 12.59 -1.05
CA GLY A 70 -13.60 13.28 -0.05
C GLY A 70 -14.34 13.53 1.27
N ALA A 71 -15.66 13.73 1.23
CA ALA A 71 -16.48 13.89 2.43
C ALA A 71 -16.64 12.56 3.18
N ASP A 72 -16.85 11.44 2.47
CA ASP A 72 -16.93 10.11 3.08
C ASP A 72 -15.62 9.74 3.77
N ILE A 73 -14.50 10.00 3.10
CA ILE A 73 -13.16 9.77 3.64
C ILE A 73 -12.95 10.66 4.85
N GLY A 74 -13.26 11.96 4.75
CA GLY A 74 -13.15 12.92 5.84
C GLY A 74 -13.88 12.48 7.11
N ARG A 75 -15.13 12.00 6.98
CA ARG A 75 -15.89 11.43 8.10
C ARG A 75 -15.20 10.23 8.75
N ARG A 76 -14.63 9.33 7.94
CA ARG A 76 -13.95 8.11 8.43
C ARG A 76 -12.63 8.40 9.13
N VAL A 77 -11.94 9.47 8.73
CA VAL A 77 -10.61 9.81 9.24
C VAL A 77 -10.58 11.02 10.19
N GLY A 78 -11.74 11.58 10.52
CA GLY A 78 -11.83 12.77 11.38
C GLY A 78 -11.24 14.04 10.76
N MET A 79 -11.32 14.19 9.43
CA MET A 79 -10.80 15.35 8.69
C MET A 79 -11.91 16.04 7.88
N THR A 80 -11.72 17.30 7.55
CA THR A 80 -12.63 17.99 6.61
C THR A 80 -12.43 17.45 5.19
N ALA A 81 -13.49 17.52 4.37
CA ALA A 81 -13.42 17.10 2.97
C ALA A 81 -12.36 17.87 2.16
N ASP A 82 -12.17 19.17 2.46
CA ASP A 82 -11.14 20.00 1.84
C ASP A 82 -9.73 19.54 2.23
N ALA A 83 -9.48 19.24 3.51
CA ALA A 83 -8.19 18.74 3.97
C ALA A 83 -7.83 17.41 3.28
N VAL A 84 -8.78 16.46 3.23
CA VAL A 84 -8.61 15.21 2.48
C VAL A 84 -8.33 15.47 1.01
N GLY A 85 -9.08 16.38 0.38
CA GLY A 85 -8.89 16.75 -1.02
C GLY A 85 -7.50 17.32 -1.30
N LYS A 86 -7.00 18.22 -0.44
CA LYS A 86 -5.65 18.78 -0.52
C LYS A 86 -4.57 17.70 -0.39
N ILE A 87 -4.72 16.80 0.59
CA ILE A 87 -3.79 15.69 0.81
C ILE A 87 -3.78 14.76 -0.41
N ASN A 88 -4.95 14.29 -0.86
CA ASN A 88 -5.04 13.39 -2.01
C ASN A 88 -4.46 14.00 -3.29
N ARG A 89 -4.66 15.29 -3.55
CA ARG A 89 -4.01 15.99 -4.68
C ARG A 89 -2.48 15.95 -4.58
N LYS A 90 -1.93 16.17 -3.38
CA LYS A 90 -0.48 16.07 -3.16
C LYS A 90 0.02 14.64 -3.35
N LEU A 91 -0.67 13.65 -2.80
CA LEU A 91 -0.28 12.24 -2.97
C LEU A 91 -0.37 11.77 -4.43
N VAL A 92 -1.34 12.26 -5.20
CA VAL A 92 -1.42 12.02 -6.66
C VAL A 92 -0.25 12.67 -7.39
N LYS A 93 0.16 13.89 -7.02
CA LYS A 93 1.33 14.56 -7.62
C LYS A 93 2.59 13.71 -7.46
N HIS A 94 2.76 13.08 -6.30
CA HIS A 94 3.86 12.15 -6.01
C HIS A 94 3.59 10.71 -6.48
N ARG A 95 2.51 10.46 -7.22
CA ARG A 95 2.12 9.13 -7.73
C ARG A 95 2.01 8.06 -6.63
N ILE A 96 1.80 8.49 -5.38
CA ILE A 96 1.49 7.63 -4.23
C ILE A 96 0.05 7.15 -4.32
N LEU A 97 -0.86 8.03 -4.77
CA LEU A 97 -2.21 7.66 -5.19
C LEU A 97 -2.33 7.69 -6.70
N VAL A 98 -3.15 6.77 -7.23
CA VAL A 98 -3.55 6.74 -8.63
C VAL A 98 -5.05 6.98 -8.76
N ILE A 99 -5.44 7.75 -9.77
CA ILE A 99 -6.84 8.00 -10.09
C ILE A 99 -7.33 6.84 -10.96
N ARG A 100 -8.39 6.15 -10.54
CA ARG A 100 -8.97 4.99 -11.26
C ARG A 100 -10.46 5.13 -11.56
N GLY A 101 -10.97 6.35 -11.48
CA GLY A 101 -12.35 6.64 -11.87
C GLY A 101 -12.76 8.06 -11.56
N ARG A 102 -13.97 8.40 -11.99
CA ARG A 102 -14.62 9.67 -11.65
C ARG A 102 -16.14 9.46 -11.52
N ILE A 103 -16.76 10.21 -10.62
CA ILE A 103 -18.22 10.33 -10.48
C ILE A 103 -18.53 11.82 -10.54
N GLY A 104 -19.11 12.30 -11.65
CA GLY A 104 -19.20 13.73 -11.93
C GLY A 104 -17.82 14.40 -11.86
N ASN A 105 -17.67 15.38 -10.98
CA ASN A 105 -16.41 16.09 -10.74
C ASN A 105 -15.50 15.43 -9.68
N TYR A 106 -15.96 14.37 -9.01
CA TYR A 106 -15.19 13.68 -7.99
C TYR A 106 -14.27 12.64 -8.61
N LYS A 107 -12.99 12.69 -8.27
CA LYS A 107 -12.00 11.66 -8.64
C LYS A 107 -12.04 10.52 -7.62
N LEU A 108 -11.95 9.29 -8.10
CA LEU A 108 -11.83 8.10 -7.27
C LEU A 108 -10.38 7.61 -7.29
N TYR A 109 -9.85 7.28 -6.12
CA TYR A 109 -8.43 7.00 -5.91
C TYR A 109 -8.21 5.60 -5.36
N ARG A 110 -6.99 5.11 -5.50
CA ARG A 110 -6.42 4.00 -4.73
C ARG A 110 -4.92 4.23 -4.51
N ILE A 111 -4.33 3.49 -3.57
CA ILE A 111 -2.87 3.49 -3.38
C ILE A 111 -2.17 2.90 -4.61
N SER A 112 -1.01 3.43 -4.98
CA SER A 112 -0.22 2.91 -6.09
C SER A 112 0.12 1.42 -5.90
N PRO A 113 0.03 0.58 -6.95
CA PRO A 113 0.41 -0.83 -6.87
C PRO A 113 1.90 -1.05 -6.57
N TYR A 114 2.74 -0.02 -6.73
CA TYR A 114 4.15 -0.02 -6.27
C TYR A 114 4.28 0.03 -4.74
N ILE A 115 3.28 0.55 -4.04
CA ILE A 115 3.31 0.73 -2.58
C ILE A 115 2.53 -0.39 -1.90
N SER A 116 1.31 -0.65 -2.35
CA SER A 116 0.47 -1.71 -1.78
C SER A 116 -0.48 -2.28 -2.82
N PHE A 117 -0.63 -3.61 -2.82
CA PHE A 117 -1.50 -4.32 -3.74
C PHE A 117 -2.18 -5.52 -3.06
N HIS A 118 -3.51 -5.54 -3.16
CA HIS A 118 -4.33 -6.65 -2.73
C HIS A 118 -4.65 -7.52 -3.95
N GLY A 119 -3.95 -8.65 -4.03
CA GLY A 119 -4.02 -9.61 -5.12
C GLY A 119 -2.73 -10.43 -5.18
N THR A 120 -2.56 -11.21 -6.23
CA THR A 120 -1.36 -12.01 -6.48
C THR A 120 -0.20 -11.15 -7.00
N GLY A 121 1.03 -11.66 -6.88
CA GLY A 121 2.21 -10.97 -7.42
C GLY A 121 2.18 -10.82 -8.95
N ILE A 122 1.53 -11.74 -9.67
CA ILE A 122 1.34 -11.63 -11.13
C ILE A 122 0.39 -10.47 -11.46
N GLU A 123 -0.74 -10.37 -10.76
CA GLU A 123 -1.68 -9.26 -10.94
C GLU A 123 -1.05 -7.92 -10.55
N GLN A 124 -0.23 -7.89 -9.50
CA GLN A 124 0.55 -6.69 -9.15
C GLN A 124 1.53 -6.32 -10.28
N ARG A 125 2.23 -7.29 -10.86
CA ARG A 125 3.16 -7.06 -11.98
C ARG A 125 2.45 -6.48 -13.20
N GLU A 126 1.25 -6.95 -13.52
CA GLU A 126 0.44 -6.36 -14.60
C GLU A 126 -0.09 -4.98 -14.23
N ALA A 127 -0.51 -4.79 -12.98
CA ALA A 127 -0.99 -3.52 -12.47
C ALA A 127 0.06 -2.40 -12.57
N VAL A 128 1.32 -2.69 -12.16
CA VAL A 128 2.40 -1.69 -12.19
C VAL A 128 2.74 -1.26 -13.62
N LYS A 129 2.57 -2.09 -14.65
CA LYS A 129 2.77 -1.67 -16.06
C LYS A 129 1.82 -0.55 -16.49
N THR A 130 0.67 -0.41 -15.83
CA THR A 130 -0.32 0.64 -16.12
C THR A 130 -0.07 1.93 -15.32
N CYS A 131 0.98 1.98 -14.50
CA CYS A 131 1.26 3.05 -13.57
C CYS A 131 2.73 3.47 -13.68
N ASN A 132 3.01 4.76 -13.47
CA ASN A 132 4.38 5.20 -13.28
C ASN A 132 4.81 4.97 -11.82
N PRO A 133 6.09 4.66 -11.55
CA PRO A 133 6.61 4.53 -10.19
C PRO A 133 6.34 5.78 -9.33
N PRO A 134 6.05 5.64 -8.03
CA PRO A 134 5.94 6.76 -7.10
C PRO A 134 7.14 7.71 -7.17
N ASP A 135 6.89 9.00 -7.18
CA ASP A 135 7.92 10.02 -7.00
C ASP A 135 8.00 10.38 -5.51
N ILE A 136 8.81 9.61 -4.76
CA ILE A 136 8.98 9.77 -3.32
C ILE A 136 10.25 10.61 -3.09
N PRO A 137 10.15 11.83 -2.53
CA PRO A 137 11.32 12.68 -2.33
C PRO A 137 12.36 12.03 -1.41
N GLY A 138 13.59 11.90 -1.91
CA GLY A 138 14.71 11.29 -1.21
C GLY A 138 14.80 9.77 -1.35
N PHE A 139 13.90 9.15 -2.12
CA PHE A 139 13.96 7.73 -2.46
C PHE A 139 14.58 7.55 -3.84
N ASP A 140 15.68 6.81 -3.94
CA ASP A 140 16.21 6.36 -5.22
C ASP A 140 15.85 4.88 -5.45
N ASP A 141 15.36 4.57 -6.66
CA ASP A 141 15.12 3.19 -7.12
C ASP A 141 16.45 2.50 -7.53
N SER A 142 17.61 3.15 -7.35
CA SER A 142 18.92 2.60 -7.73
C SER A 142 19.52 1.70 -6.65
N THR A 143 18.90 1.62 -5.47
CA THR A 143 19.14 0.56 -4.50
C THR A 143 18.51 -0.73 -5.04
N PRO A 144 19.29 -1.72 -5.54
CA PRO A 144 18.71 -2.94 -6.07
C PRO A 144 17.90 -3.61 -4.98
N ALA A 145 16.74 -4.17 -5.34
CA ALA A 145 16.09 -5.10 -4.45
C ALA A 145 17.09 -6.24 -4.21
N ARG A 146 17.52 -6.45 -2.96
CA ARG A 146 18.59 -7.41 -2.57
C ARG A 146 18.41 -8.84 -3.13
N TRP A 147 17.25 -9.18 -3.68
CA TRP A 147 16.92 -10.47 -4.28
C TRP A 147 17.12 -10.55 -5.80
N GLU A 148 17.35 -9.44 -6.52
CA GLU A 148 17.66 -9.45 -7.96
C GLU A 148 19.16 -9.67 -8.26
N ALA A 149 19.99 -9.76 -7.22
CA ALA A 149 21.44 -9.98 -7.31
C ALA A 149 21.86 -11.45 -7.04
N GLN A 150 20.94 -12.41 -7.10
CA GLN A 150 21.21 -13.85 -6.94
C GLN A 150 20.75 -14.65 -8.15
#